data_AF-A0A7X7XN18-F1
#
_entry.id   AF-A0A7X7XN18-F1
#
_cell.length_a   1.000
_cell.length_b   1.000
_cell.length_c   1.000
_cell.angle_alpha   90.00
_cell.angle_beta   90.00
_cell.angle_gamma   90.00
#
_symmetry.space_group_name_H-M   'P 1'
#
loop_
_entity.id
_entity.type
_entity.pdbx_description
1 polymer ?
#
loop_
_entity_poly.entity_id
_entity_poly.type
_entity_poly.pdbx_seq_one_letter_code
_entity_poly.pdbx_strand_id
1 'polypeptide(L)'
;MTPNEERRPAGNRTPNKNHKDETSVPDAADPVTRCSCCAHPLTAAASVARGFGPVCAARQSAAQLRARRESVSARLDALAARVGLLGADALAVVASGLDDVLDELGGAR
;
A
#
# COMPACT_ATOMS: atom_id res chain seq x y z
N MET A 1 2.15 -6.90 -64.69
CA MET A 1 1.02 -6.01 -65.03
C MET A 1 1.23 -4.71 -64.28
N THR A 2 1.75 -3.69 -64.96
CA THR A 2 1.92 -2.29 -64.51
C THR A 2 0.63 -1.49 -64.83
N PRO A 3 0.55 -0.17 -64.58
CA PRO A 3 0.60 0.60 -63.33
C PRO A 3 -0.59 1.61 -63.28
N ASN A 4 -0.67 2.50 -62.28
CA ASN A 4 -1.17 3.88 -62.45
C ASN A 4 -0.92 4.64 -61.14
N GLU A 5 0.12 5.46 -61.02
CA GLU A 5 0.32 6.81 -61.57
C GLU A 5 -0.66 7.87 -61.02
N GLU A 6 -0.09 8.76 -60.21
CA GLU A 6 -0.31 10.22 -60.15
C GLU A 6 -1.72 10.82 -60.23
N ARG A 7 -2.08 11.59 -59.19
CA ARG A 7 -2.14 13.07 -59.29
C ARG A 7 -2.55 13.72 -57.98
N ARG A 8 -1.65 14.56 -57.45
CA ARG A 8 -2.04 15.76 -56.69
C ARG A 8 -2.36 16.88 -57.68
N PRO A 9 -3.39 17.69 -57.43
CA PRO A 9 -3.27 19.11 -57.68
C PRO A 9 -3.39 19.91 -56.38
N ALA A 10 -2.56 20.94 -56.29
CA ALA A 10 -2.62 21.97 -55.28
C ALA A 10 -3.82 22.90 -55.52
N GLY A 11 -4.31 23.49 -54.42
CA GLY A 11 -4.90 24.83 -54.44
C GLY A 11 -6.42 24.88 -54.35
N ASN A 12 -6.92 25.23 -53.16
CA ASN A 12 -7.82 26.37 -53.04
C ASN A 12 -7.69 27.00 -51.64
N ARG A 13 -7.08 28.19 -51.62
CA ARG A 13 -7.13 29.12 -50.50
C ARG A 13 -8.50 29.79 -50.49
N THR A 14 -9.21 29.71 -49.37
CA THR A 14 -10.06 30.81 -48.91
C THR A 14 -9.94 30.92 -47.38
N PRO A 15 -9.75 32.12 -46.83
CA PRO A 15 -9.45 32.34 -45.42
C PRO A 15 -10.75 32.36 -44.62
N ASN A 16 -11.00 31.35 -43.78
CA ASN A 16 -12.06 31.47 -42.77
C ASN A 16 -11.48 32.15 -41.53
N LYS A 17 -11.59 33.48 -41.49
CA LYS A 17 -11.51 34.27 -40.27
C LYS A 17 -12.74 33.92 -39.43
N ASN A 18 -12.56 33.13 -38.38
CA ASN A 18 -13.34 33.26 -37.15
C ASN A 18 -12.50 32.77 -35.98
N HIS A 19 -12.28 33.70 -35.04
CA HIS A 19 -11.67 33.52 -33.74
C HIS A 19 -12.15 32.26 -33.02
N LYS A 20 -11.20 31.51 -32.47
CA LYS A 20 -10.99 31.45 -31.02
C LYS A 20 -9.52 31.14 -30.79
N ASP A 21 -8.83 32.05 -30.11
CA ASP A 21 -7.62 31.71 -29.36
C ASP A 21 -8.05 30.73 -28.27
N GLU A 22 -8.16 29.46 -28.64
CA GLU A 22 -8.06 28.40 -27.64
C GLU A 22 -6.58 28.34 -27.29
N THR A 23 -6.24 29.10 -26.25
CA THR A 23 -5.03 28.89 -25.48
C THR A 23 -4.98 27.39 -25.19
N SER A 24 -4.18 26.65 -25.94
CA SER A 24 -3.83 25.28 -25.61
C SER A 24 -3.06 25.38 -24.31
N VAL A 25 -3.79 25.32 -23.21
CA VAL A 25 -3.21 25.07 -21.89
C VAL A 25 -2.43 23.77 -22.09
N PRO A 26 -1.10 23.76 -21.91
CA PRO A 26 -0.39 22.49 -21.90
C PRO A 26 -1.09 21.67 -20.83
N ASP A 27 -1.65 20.53 -21.26
CA ASP A 27 -2.26 19.52 -20.41
C ASP A 27 -1.32 19.37 -19.23
N ALA A 28 -1.73 19.91 -18.07
CA ALA A 28 -0.86 20.04 -16.92
C ALA A 28 -0.54 18.59 -16.57
N ALA A 29 0.66 18.14 -16.92
CA ALA A 29 1.07 16.76 -16.74
C ALA A 29 0.78 16.43 -15.28
N ASP A 30 -0.30 15.66 -15.07
CA ASP A 30 -0.82 15.36 -13.75
C ASP A 30 0.39 14.91 -12.93
N PRO A 31 0.67 15.49 -11.74
CA PRO A 31 1.81 15.07 -10.95
C PRO A 31 1.60 13.61 -10.63
N VAL A 32 2.25 12.75 -11.42
CA VAL A 32 2.04 11.31 -11.36
C VAL A 32 2.44 10.90 -9.96
N THR A 33 1.46 10.59 -9.12
CA THR A 33 1.73 10.27 -7.73
C THR A 33 2.52 8.97 -7.72
N ARG A 34 3.69 8.97 -7.09
CA ARG A 34 4.63 7.85 -7.14
C ARG A 34 4.64 7.09 -5.82
N CYS A 35 4.91 5.79 -5.90
CA CYS A 35 5.12 4.94 -4.74
C CYS A 35 6.29 5.47 -3.91
N SER A 36 6.09 5.72 -2.62
CA SER A 36 7.16 6.21 -1.73
C SER A 36 8.32 5.23 -1.57
N CYS A 37 8.13 3.94 -1.85
CA CYS A 37 9.17 2.92 -1.74
C CYS A 37 10.02 2.74 -3.01
N CYS A 38 9.39 2.73 -4.18
CA CYS A 38 10.06 2.37 -5.44
C CYS A 38 9.92 3.41 -6.55
N ALA A 39 9.31 4.57 -6.26
CA ALA A 39 9.04 5.66 -7.20
C ALA A 39 8.21 5.28 -8.45
N HIS A 40 7.68 4.06 -8.54
CA HIS A 40 6.78 3.68 -9.63
C HIS A 40 5.48 4.50 -9.60
N PRO A 41 4.91 4.85 -10.77
CA PRO A 41 3.68 5.62 -10.85
C PRO A 41 2.50 4.83 -10.28
N LEU A 42 1.65 5.51 -9.52
CA LEU A 42 0.45 4.95 -8.91
C LEU A 42 -0.76 5.34 -9.76
N THR A 43 -1.44 4.34 -10.31
CA THR A 43 -2.61 4.53 -11.19
C THR A 43 -3.94 4.26 -10.50
N ALA A 44 -3.95 3.41 -9.46
CA ALA A 44 -5.15 3.10 -8.70
C ALA A 44 -5.34 4.08 -7.54
N ALA A 45 -6.53 4.64 -7.38
CA ALA A 45 -6.88 5.58 -6.30
C ALA A 45 -6.53 5.04 -4.90
N ALA A 46 -6.77 3.76 -4.65
CA ALA A 46 -6.41 3.12 -3.38
C ALA A 46 -4.89 3.08 -3.13
N SER A 47 -4.08 2.95 -4.17
CA SER A 47 -2.61 2.98 -4.05
C SER A 47 -2.11 4.41 -3.85
N VAL A 48 -2.71 5.39 -4.54
CA VAL A 48 -2.44 6.81 -4.35
C VAL A 48 -2.74 7.22 -2.89
N ALA A 49 -3.93 6.88 -2.38
CA ALA A 49 -4.33 7.20 -1.00
C ALA A 49 -3.40 6.57 0.06
N ARG A 50 -2.85 5.38 -0.22
CA ARG A 50 -1.87 4.72 0.66
C ARG A 50 -0.44 5.22 0.47
N GLY A 51 -0.13 5.92 -0.62
CA GLY A 51 1.23 6.32 -1.01
C GLY A 51 2.15 5.18 -1.46
N PHE A 52 1.63 3.96 -1.61
CA PHE A 52 2.41 2.78 -2.00
C PHE A 52 1.71 1.97 -3.08
N GLY A 53 2.50 1.45 -4.01
CA GLY A 53 2.05 0.42 -4.96
C GLY A 53 1.68 -0.88 -4.22
N PRO A 54 0.84 -1.73 -4.80
CA PRO A 54 0.29 -2.92 -4.13
C PRO A 54 1.38 -3.85 -3.59
N VAL A 55 2.44 -4.06 -4.38
CA VAL A 55 3.58 -4.89 -3.98
C VAL A 55 4.35 -4.28 -2.79
N CYS A 56 4.61 -2.97 -2.83
CA CYS A 56 5.32 -2.28 -1.75
C CYS A 56 4.48 -2.24 -0.47
N ALA A 57 3.17 -2.03 -0.57
CA ALA A 57 2.25 -2.09 0.55
C ALA A 57 2.23 -3.49 1.19
N ALA A 58 2.15 -4.55 0.38
CA ALA A 58 2.21 -5.94 0.87
C ALA A 58 3.55 -6.29 1.51
N ARG A 59 4.67 -5.78 0.97
CA ARG A 59 6.00 -5.96 1.58
C ARG A 59 6.09 -5.26 2.94
N GLN A 60 5.57 -4.03 3.03
CA GLN A 60 5.57 -3.27 4.28
C GLN A 60 4.70 -3.95 5.35
N SER A 61 3.50 -4.43 5.00
CA SER A 61 2.64 -5.15 5.94
C SER A 61 3.28 -6.47 6.40
N ALA A 62 3.92 -7.21 5.49
CA ALA A 62 4.66 -8.42 5.85
C ALA A 62 5.85 -8.13 6.77
N ALA A 63 6.59 -7.04 6.54
CA ALA A 63 7.67 -6.61 7.42
C ALA A 63 7.15 -6.22 8.81
N GLN A 64 6.05 -5.48 8.89
CA GLN A 64 5.39 -5.13 10.15
C GLN A 64 4.93 -6.38 10.92
N LEU A 65 4.37 -7.36 10.22
CA LEU A 65 3.93 -8.62 10.84
C LEU A 65 5.12 -9.41 11.41
N ARG A 66 6.25 -9.48 10.69
CA ARG A 66 7.48 -10.12 11.19
C ARG A 66 8.01 -9.42 12.44
N ALA A 67 8.11 -8.09 12.42
CA ALA A 67 8.55 -7.33 13.58
C ALA A 67 7.65 -7.55 14.82
N ARG A 68 6.33 -7.61 14.61
CA ARG A 68 5.38 -7.94 15.68
C ARG A 68 5.62 -9.35 16.22
N ARG A 69 5.79 -10.34 15.34
CA ARG A 69 6.08 -11.72 15.74
C ARG A 69 7.37 -11.83 16.55
N GLU A 70 8.43 -11.17 16.12
CA GLU A 70 9.71 -11.14 16.83
C GLU A 70 9.56 -10.50 18.22
N SER A 71 8.84 -9.38 18.31
CA SER A 71 8.56 -8.72 19.60
C SER A 71 7.76 -9.62 20.54
N VAL A 72 6.74 -10.32 20.02
CA VAL A 72 5.94 -11.27 20.81
C VAL A 72 6.78 -12.46 21.26
N SER A 73 7.61 -13.04 20.37
CA SER A 73 8.51 -14.14 20.73
C SER A 73 9.43 -13.73 21.88
N ALA A 74 10.10 -12.58 21.77
CA ALA A 74 11.00 -12.11 22.83
C ALA A 74 10.28 -11.91 24.17
N ARG A 75 9.03 -11.44 24.15
CA ARG A 75 8.21 -11.31 25.37
C ARG A 75 7.81 -12.67 25.94
N LEU A 76 7.49 -13.65 25.11
CA LEU A 76 7.20 -15.01 25.54
C LEU A 76 8.43 -15.71 26.11
N ASP A 77 9.60 -15.51 25.50
CA ASP A 77 10.87 -16.06 26.01
C ASP A 77 11.20 -15.45 27.38
N ALA A 78 11.03 -14.13 27.54
CA ALA A 78 11.20 -13.46 28.81
C ALA A 78 10.18 -13.93 29.87
N LEU A 79 8.93 -14.18 29.47
CA LEU A 79 7.91 -14.74 30.36
C LEU A 79 8.26 -16.18 30.77
N ALA A 80 8.67 -17.02 29.83
CA ALA A 80 9.08 -18.40 30.09
C ALA A 80 10.28 -18.46 31.04
N ALA A 81 11.26 -17.56 30.88
CA ALA A 81 12.39 -17.44 31.81
C ALA A 81 11.92 -17.05 33.22
N ARG A 82 11.00 -16.09 33.34
CA ARG A 82 10.43 -15.69 34.64
C ARG A 82 9.63 -16.80 35.29
N VAL A 83 8.82 -17.52 34.50
CA VAL A 83 8.04 -18.68 34.95
C VAL A 83 8.96 -19.82 35.39
N GLY A 84 10.06 -20.07 34.67
CA GLY A 84 11.06 -21.08 35.06
C GLY A 84 11.76 -20.78 36.39
N LEU A 85 11.72 -19.53 36.86
CA LEU A 85 12.21 -19.12 38.18
C LEU A 85 11.14 -19.21 39.28
N LEU A 86 9.87 -19.38 38.91
CA LEU A 86 8.78 -19.57 39.85
C LEU A 86 8.68 -21.06 40.20
N GLY A 87 8.67 -21.38 41.49
CA GLY A 87 8.32 -22.73 41.94
C GLY A 87 6.88 -23.08 41.58
N ALA A 88 6.51 -24.36 41.64
CA ALA A 88 5.18 -24.87 41.27
C ALA A 88 4.02 -24.06 41.93
N ASP A 89 4.22 -23.62 43.17
CA ASP A 89 3.24 -22.83 43.93
C ASP A 89 3.03 -21.42 43.34
N ALA A 90 4.09 -20.79 42.84
CA ALA A 90 4.00 -19.45 42.27
C ALA A 90 3.49 -19.48 40.80
N LEU A 91 3.69 -20.59 40.08
CA LEU A 91 3.00 -20.82 38.81
C LEU A 91 1.49 -21.00 38.99
N ALA A 92 1.05 -21.68 40.04
CA ALA A 92 -0.38 -21.89 40.31
C ALA A 92 -1.11 -20.56 40.57
N VAL A 93 -0.47 -19.61 41.25
CA VAL A 93 -1.02 -18.25 41.48
C VAL A 93 -1.10 -17.44 40.18
N VAL A 94 -0.10 -17.55 39.30
CA VAL A 94 -0.13 -16.87 38.00
C VAL A 94 -1.20 -17.49 37.09
N ALA A 95 -1.39 -18.81 37.13
CA ALA A 95 -2.45 -19.48 36.39
C ALA A 95 -3.84 -19.06 36.85
N SER A 96 -4.10 -18.99 38.17
CA SER A 96 -5.40 -18.54 38.67
C SER A 96 -5.69 -17.08 38.30
N GLY A 97 -4.69 -16.20 38.39
CA GLY A 97 -4.84 -14.80 38.00
C GLY A 97 -5.06 -14.60 36.49
N LEU A 98 -4.57 -15.52 35.66
CA LEU A 98 -4.85 -15.51 34.22
C LEU A 98 -6.28 -15.98 33.92
N ASP A 99 -6.78 -16.99 34.62
CA ASP A 99 -8.18 -17.42 34.50
C ASP A 99 -9.14 -16.30 34.92
N ASP A 100 -8.86 -15.58 36.01
CA ASP A 100 -9.66 -14.43 36.45
C ASP A 100 -9.72 -13.32 35.39
N VAL A 101 -8.57 -13.00 34.77
CA VAL A 101 -8.49 -11.99 33.70
C VAL A 101 -9.20 -12.45 32.43
N LEU A 102 -9.14 -13.74 32.11
CA LEU A 102 -9.84 -14.30 30.97
C LEU A 102 -11.36 -14.29 31.20
N ASP A 103 -11.83 -14.60 32.41
CA ASP A 103 -13.25 -14.52 32.80
C ASP A 103 -13.77 -13.08 32.73
N GLU A 104 -13.01 -12.11 33.23
CA GLU A 104 -13.38 -10.68 33.13
C GLU A 104 -13.41 -10.17 31.68
N LEU A 105 -12.57 -10.71 30.80
CA LEU A 105 -12.56 -10.38 29.36
C LEU A 105 -13.67 -11.11 28.57
N GLY A 106 -14.56 -11.85 29.23
CA GLY A 106 -15.67 -12.57 28.61
C GLY A 106 -15.30 -13.98 28.13
N GLY A 107 -14.27 -14.57 28.74
CA GLY A 107 -13.80 -15.94 28.50
C GLY A 107 -14.65 -17.04 29.14
N ALA A 108 -15.80 -16.70 29.73
CA ALA A 108 -16.79 -17.69 30.12
C ALA A 108 -17.52 -18.21 28.88
N ARG A 109 -17.52 -19.54 28.72
CA ARG A 109 -18.56 -20.21 27.91
C ARG A 109 -19.94 -19.95 28.47
#